data_AF-A0A1N6ZSV5-F1
#
_entry.id   AF-A0A1N6ZSV5-F1
#
_cell.length_a   1.000
_cell.length_b   1.000
_cell.length_c   1.000
_cell.angle_alpha   90.00
_cell.angle_beta   90.00
_cell.angle_gamma   90.00
#
_symmetry.space_group_name_H-M   'P 1'
#
loop_
_entity.id
_entity.type
_entity.pdbx_description
1 polymer ?
#
loop_
_entity_poly.entity_id
_entity_poly.type
_entity_poly.pdbx_seq_one_letter_code
_entity_poly.pdbx_strand_id
1 'polypeptide(L)'
;MIRIRKCNLVKRLPLTILSFSLFSCQHESQFDLNKDLYHFSERMENGDTVRIMTDLSACMFFASETYTFTKQHDTLFLEKYSEITSYGKTTQTLPKIPYKVKASDPLSFENYLKFLNKEDKPHEKGDFPLVTVTYKKQNRKFYDDGLQDKFMKHDSLFAVKENIYPKDPFFKQEAPPPPTIIKNKKS
;
A
#
# COMPACT_ATOMS: atom_id res chain seq x y z
N MET A 1 -4.53 34.50 -16.12
CA MET A 1 -5.44 34.93 -15.05
C MET A 1 -4.64 34.95 -13.74
N ILE A 2 -4.08 36.11 -13.38
CA ILE A 2 -3.13 36.28 -12.28
C ILE A 2 -3.94 36.53 -11.00
N ARG A 3 -3.86 35.62 -10.03
CA ARG A 3 -4.59 35.76 -8.76
C ARG A 3 -3.72 36.52 -7.75
N ILE A 4 -4.15 37.74 -7.45
CA ILE A 4 -3.51 38.69 -6.53
C ILE A 4 -3.47 38.08 -5.12
N ARG A 5 -2.27 37.93 -4.55
CA ARG A 5 -2.08 37.64 -3.12
C ARG A 5 -2.23 38.95 -2.34
N LYS A 6 -3.18 39.02 -1.41
CA LYS A 6 -3.24 40.10 -0.41
C LYS A 6 -2.25 39.80 0.71
N CYS A 7 -1.10 40.46 0.70
CA CYS A 7 -0.28 40.66 1.89
C CYS A 7 -0.61 42.06 2.42
N ASN A 8 -1.19 42.16 3.62
CA ASN A 8 -1.43 43.46 4.26
C ASN A 8 -0.08 44.06 4.68
N LEU A 9 0.27 45.20 4.08
CA LEU A 9 1.49 45.95 4.35
C LEU A 9 1.20 46.99 5.45
N VAL A 10 1.61 46.73 6.68
CA VAL A 10 1.61 47.74 7.76
C VAL A 10 2.90 48.56 7.63
N LYS A 11 2.75 49.87 7.34
CA LYS A 11 3.85 50.85 7.29
C LYS A 11 4.21 51.32 8.71
N ARG A 12 5.46 51.10 9.16
CA ARG A 12 6.46 52.14 9.55
C ARG A 12 7.58 51.60 10.46
N LEU A 13 8.78 52.10 10.14
CA LEU A 13 10.04 52.26 10.89
C LEU A 13 11.04 51.08 11.02
N PRO A 14 12.36 51.34 10.86
CA PRO A 14 13.38 50.33 10.69
C PRO A 14 14.07 49.99 12.00
N LEU A 15 14.14 48.70 12.33
CA LEU A 15 15.11 48.18 13.27
C LEU A 15 15.65 46.87 12.70
N THR A 16 16.94 46.87 12.41
CA THR A 16 17.77 45.74 12.01
C THR A 16 17.67 44.63 13.07
N ILE A 17 16.80 43.67 12.85
CA ILE A 17 16.89 42.34 13.45
C ILE A 17 16.82 41.35 12.30
N LEU A 18 17.95 40.67 12.12
CA LEU A 18 18.19 39.53 11.23
C LEU A 18 17.26 38.38 11.63
N SER A 19 15.97 38.55 11.41
CA SER A 19 14.96 37.53 11.55
C SER A 19 14.77 36.94 10.16
N PHE A 20 15.66 35.99 9.81
CA PHE A 20 15.25 34.85 8.98
C PHE A 20 14.16 34.11 9.74
N SER A 21 12.99 34.74 9.80
CA SER A 21 11.72 34.14 10.10
C SER A 21 11.59 33.06 9.05
N LEU A 22 11.97 31.85 9.45
CA LEU A 22 11.15 30.64 9.47
C LEU A 22 9.79 30.80 8.78
N PHE A 23 9.78 31.24 7.53
CA PHE A 23 8.74 30.91 6.57
C PHE A 23 8.91 29.42 6.28
N SER A 24 8.69 28.59 7.30
CA SER A 24 8.26 27.21 7.11
C SER A 24 6.87 27.33 6.52
N CYS A 25 6.82 27.66 5.23
CA CYS A 25 5.64 27.54 4.43
C CYS A 25 5.37 26.04 4.46
N GLN A 26 4.40 25.61 5.27
CA GLN A 26 3.94 24.24 5.26
C GLN A 26 3.44 23.99 3.85
N HIS A 27 4.29 23.36 3.04
CA HIS A 27 3.92 22.99 1.69
C HIS A 27 2.87 21.90 1.83
N GLU A 28 1.63 22.27 1.54
CA GLU A 28 0.57 21.31 1.47
C GLU A 28 0.72 20.53 0.17
N SER A 29 0.89 19.21 0.30
CA SER A 29 1.04 18.32 -0.85
C SER A 29 -0.16 18.42 -1.79
N GLN A 30 0.11 18.47 -3.10
CA GLN A 30 -0.92 18.47 -4.14
C GLN A 30 -1.38 17.06 -4.54
N PHE A 31 -0.76 16.02 -3.99
CA PHE A 31 -1.14 14.63 -4.26
C PHE A 31 -2.60 14.40 -3.87
N ASP A 32 -3.38 13.88 -4.83
CA ASP A 32 -4.78 13.54 -4.63
C ASP A 32 -5.00 12.06 -4.96
N LEU A 33 -5.50 11.30 -3.99
CA LEU A 33 -5.62 9.85 -4.15
C LEU A 33 -6.50 9.49 -5.35
N ASN A 34 -7.61 10.18 -5.57
CA ASN A 34 -8.52 9.84 -6.67
C ASN A 34 -7.93 10.12 -8.05
N LYS A 35 -7.10 11.17 -8.18
CA LYS A 35 -6.48 11.55 -9.45
C LYS A 35 -5.19 10.78 -9.73
N ASP A 36 -4.40 10.55 -8.68
CA ASP A 36 -3.00 10.14 -8.80
C ASP A 36 -2.78 8.68 -8.41
N LEU A 37 -3.82 7.94 -7.99
CA LEU A 37 -3.74 6.55 -7.54
C LEU A 37 -2.86 5.67 -8.42
N TYR A 38 -3.03 5.75 -9.73
CA TYR A 38 -2.37 4.86 -10.69
C TYR A 38 -0.97 5.32 -11.10
N HIS A 39 -0.48 6.39 -10.49
CA HIS A 39 0.85 6.97 -10.67
C HIS A 39 1.40 7.45 -9.32
N PHE A 40 0.99 6.83 -8.21
CA PHE A 40 1.25 7.41 -6.89
C PHE A 40 2.74 7.51 -6.59
N SER A 41 3.56 6.54 -7.03
CA SER A 41 4.99 6.59 -6.79
C SER A 41 5.71 7.78 -7.44
N GLU A 42 5.13 8.30 -8.52
CA GLU A 42 5.65 9.43 -9.31
C GLU A 42 5.08 10.77 -8.83
N ARG A 43 3.86 10.75 -8.27
CA ARG A 43 3.10 11.96 -7.90
C ARG A 43 3.21 12.35 -6.44
N MET A 44 3.54 11.40 -5.55
CA MET A 44 3.72 11.68 -4.13
C MET A 44 4.84 12.71 -3.91
N GLU A 45 4.56 13.68 -3.05
CA GLU A 45 5.47 14.73 -2.62
C GLU A 45 6.08 14.41 -1.24
N ASN A 46 7.17 15.09 -0.89
CA ASN A 46 7.86 14.85 0.37
C ASN A 46 6.92 14.94 1.58
N GLY A 47 6.93 13.90 2.42
CA GLY A 47 6.05 13.77 3.59
C GLY A 47 4.74 13.02 3.30
N ASP A 48 4.40 12.77 2.04
CA ASP A 48 3.22 11.98 1.72
C ASP A 48 3.37 10.52 2.17
N THR A 49 2.25 9.95 2.62
CA THR A 49 2.15 8.55 2.99
C THR A 49 0.89 7.92 2.42
N VAL A 50 1.06 6.92 1.56
CA VAL A 50 -0.01 6.07 1.01
C VAL A 50 0.05 4.72 1.68
N ARG A 51 -1.09 4.21 2.14
CA ARG A 51 -1.21 2.87 2.74
C ARG A 51 -2.11 2.00 1.88
N ILE A 52 -1.65 0.80 1.56
CA ILE A 52 -2.42 -0.22 0.85
C ILE A 52 -2.62 -1.39 1.81
N MET A 53 -3.84 -1.58 2.28
CA MET A 53 -4.24 -2.74 3.09
C MET A 53 -4.89 -3.77 2.18
N THR A 54 -4.51 -5.03 2.33
CA THR A 54 -5.01 -6.16 1.54
C THR A 54 -5.55 -7.23 2.48
N ASP A 55 -6.79 -7.63 2.25
CA ASP A 55 -7.38 -8.81 2.89
C ASP A 55 -7.00 -10.06 2.09
N LEU A 56 -6.27 -10.96 2.73
CA LEU A 56 -5.85 -12.25 2.18
C LEU A 56 -6.67 -13.41 2.74
N SER A 57 -7.74 -13.11 3.48
CA SER A 57 -8.56 -14.12 4.16
C SER A 57 -9.39 -14.91 3.16
N ALA A 58 -9.47 -16.22 3.32
CA ALA A 58 -10.33 -17.09 2.52
C ALA A 58 -10.79 -18.28 3.37
N CYS A 59 -12.09 -18.60 3.32
CA CYS A 59 -12.70 -19.64 4.15
C CYS A 59 -12.39 -19.42 5.65
N MET A 60 -11.68 -20.36 6.29
CA MET A 60 -11.29 -20.29 7.71
C MET A 60 -9.90 -19.66 7.94
N PHE A 61 -9.21 -19.28 6.87
CA PHE A 61 -7.91 -18.63 6.91
C PHE A 61 -8.09 -17.11 6.98
N PHE A 62 -7.53 -16.47 8.00
CA PHE A 62 -7.62 -15.02 8.22
C PHE A 62 -6.24 -14.42 8.18
N ALA A 63 -5.99 -13.58 7.17
CA ALA A 63 -4.69 -12.97 6.93
C ALA A 63 -4.84 -11.60 6.27
N SER A 64 -3.87 -10.72 6.52
CA SER A 64 -3.79 -9.42 5.87
C SER A 64 -2.35 -8.97 5.68
N GLU A 65 -2.15 -8.08 4.70
CA GLU A 65 -0.90 -7.33 4.56
C GLU A 65 -1.18 -5.84 4.42
N THR A 66 -0.30 -5.01 5.00
CA THR A 66 -0.29 -3.57 4.85
C THR A 66 1.04 -3.13 4.25
N TYR A 67 0.96 -2.41 3.13
CA TYR A 67 2.08 -1.79 2.43
C TYR A 67 2.03 -0.28 2.69
N THR A 68 3.05 0.26 3.35
CA THR A 68 3.15 1.69 3.66
C THR A 68 4.21 2.33 2.79
N PHE A 69 3.77 3.18 1.87
CA PHE A 69 4.63 3.98 1.01
C PHE A 69 4.81 5.37 1.63
N THR A 70 6.05 5.80 1.83
CA THR A 70 6.36 7.13 2.37
C THR A 70 7.38 7.82 1.48
N LYS A 71 7.05 9.02 0.99
CA LYS A 71 7.98 9.85 0.22
C LYS A 71 8.82 10.67 1.18
N GLN A 72 10.15 10.53 1.09
CA GLN A 72 11.11 11.30 1.88
C GLN A 72 12.15 11.87 0.91
N HIS A 73 12.13 13.19 0.75
CA HIS A 73 12.85 13.90 -0.30
C HIS A 73 12.51 13.27 -1.66
N ASP A 74 13.53 12.92 -2.46
CA ASP A 74 13.34 12.34 -3.78
C ASP A 74 13.07 10.83 -3.75
N THR A 75 13.21 10.18 -2.60
CA THR A 75 13.09 8.72 -2.48
C THR A 75 11.72 8.30 -1.97
N LEU A 76 11.08 7.37 -2.69
CA LEU A 76 9.91 6.67 -2.18
C LEU A 76 10.38 5.41 -1.44
N PHE A 77 9.89 5.23 -0.23
CA PHE A 77 10.18 4.06 0.58
C PHE A 77 8.93 3.21 0.78
N LEU A 78 9.12 1.91 0.90
CA LEU A 78 8.09 0.93 1.17
C LEU A 78 8.43 0.11 2.43
N GLU A 79 7.46 0.01 3.33
CA GLU A 79 7.45 -0.91 4.47
C GLU A 79 6.27 -1.87 4.32
N LYS A 80 6.45 -3.12 4.76
CA LYS A 80 5.41 -4.14 4.74
C LYS A 80 5.17 -4.72 6.13
N TYR A 81 3.91 -4.81 6.52
CA TYR A 81 3.43 -5.55 7.67
C TYR A 81 2.52 -6.68 7.20
N SER A 82 2.72 -7.89 7.72
CA SER A 82 1.91 -9.06 7.43
C SER A 82 1.38 -9.67 8.73
N GLU A 83 0.13 -10.15 8.71
CA GLU A 83 -0.52 -10.76 9.86
C GLU A 83 -1.37 -11.96 9.43
N ILE A 84 -1.28 -13.04 10.20
CA ILE A 84 -2.20 -14.19 10.17
C ILE A 84 -2.81 -14.29 11.56
N THR A 85 -4.14 -14.38 11.65
CA THR A 85 -4.86 -14.53 12.92
C THR A 85 -5.57 -15.87 13.07
N SER A 86 -5.82 -16.56 11.95
CA SER A 86 -6.30 -17.95 11.97
C SER A 86 -5.22 -18.88 12.54
N TYR A 87 -5.61 -19.78 13.45
CA TYR A 87 -4.73 -20.81 14.02
C TYR A 87 -3.56 -20.30 14.89
N GLY A 88 -3.66 -19.06 15.37
CA GLY A 88 -2.66 -18.40 16.21
C GLY A 88 -2.10 -17.15 15.55
N LYS A 89 -1.90 -16.09 16.34
CA LYS A 89 -1.43 -14.81 15.80
C LYS A 89 0.04 -14.90 15.41
N THR A 90 0.31 -14.73 14.12
CA THR A 90 1.66 -14.61 13.56
C THR A 90 1.77 -13.28 12.82
N THR A 91 2.86 -12.54 13.06
CA THR A 91 3.08 -11.23 12.44
C THR A 91 4.51 -11.10 11.93
N GLN A 92 4.71 -10.25 10.91
CA GLN A 92 6.03 -9.91 10.40
C GLN A 92 6.03 -8.46 9.92
N THR A 93 7.07 -7.71 10.28
CA THR A 93 7.37 -6.40 9.67
C THR A 93 8.68 -6.52 8.90
N LEU A 94 8.64 -6.24 7.60
CA LEU A 94 9.86 -6.17 6.80
C LEU A 94 10.51 -4.80 6.93
N PRO A 95 11.85 -4.71 6.84
CA PRO A 95 12.54 -3.43 6.88
C PRO A 95 12.09 -2.53 5.73
N LYS A 96 12.04 -1.23 6.01
CA LYS A 96 11.77 -0.19 5.04
C LYS A 96 12.83 -0.19 3.94
N ILE A 97 12.42 -0.33 2.68
CA ILE A 97 13.30 -0.34 1.50
C ILE A 97 12.96 0.80 0.53
N PRO A 98 13.91 1.27 -0.30
CA PRO A 98 13.59 2.14 -1.42
C PRO A 98 12.72 1.38 -2.45
N TYR A 99 11.55 1.93 -2.79
CA TYR A 99 10.70 1.40 -3.86
C TYR A 99 11.18 1.94 -5.20
N LYS A 100 11.67 1.05 -6.07
CA LYS A 100 12.29 1.39 -7.35
C LYS A 100 11.47 0.95 -8.57
N VAL A 101 10.34 0.29 -8.35
CA VAL A 101 9.46 -0.20 -9.42
C VAL A 101 8.71 0.98 -10.00
N LYS A 102 8.74 1.15 -11.32
CA LYS A 102 8.05 2.26 -12.01
C LYS A 102 6.56 1.97 -12.11
N ALA A 103 5.71 3.00 -12.15
CA ALA A 103 4.25 2.83 -12.30
C ALA A 103 3.83 2.15 -13.62
N SER A 104 4.71 2.15 -14.64
CA SER A 104 4.50 1.43 -15.89
C SER A 104 4.89 -0.05 -15.85
N ASP A 105 5.62 -0.49 -14.82
CA ASP A 105 6.07 -1.87 -14.70
C ASP A 105 4.86 -2.81 -14.45
N PRO A 106 4.69 -3.90 -15.22
CA PRO A 106 3.57 -4.83 -15.03
C PRO A 106 3.45 -5.39 -13.60
N LEU A 107 4.55 -5.47 -12.86
CA LEU A 107 4.64 -5.96 -11.49
C LEU A 107 4.74 -4.82 -10.47
N SER A 108 4.15 -3.67 -10.78
CA SER A 108 3.97 -2.54 -9.85
C SER A 108 2.64 -2.61 -9.11
N PHE A 109 2.59 -1.97 -7.93
CA PHE A 109 1.32 -1.75 -7.24
C PHE A 109 0.33 -0.92 -8.06
N GLU A 110 0.81 0.06 -8.82
CA GLU A 110 -0.02 0.90 -9.66
C GLU A 110 -0.75 0.11 -10.75
N ASN A 111 -0.06 -0.83 -11.42
CA ASN A 111 -0.71 -1.69 -12.40
C ASN A 111 -1.62 -2.74 -11.75
N TYR A 112 -1.27 -3.26 -10.58
CA TYR A 112 -2.18 -4.09 -9.78
C TYR A 112 -3.47 -3.34 -9.45
N LEU A 113 -3.39 -2.11 -8.96
CA LEU A 113 -4.57 -1.29 -8.65
C LEU A 113 -5.41 -0.98 -9.89
N LYS A 114 -4.78 -0.75 -11.06
CA LYS A 114 -5.52 -0.62 -12.35
C LYS A 114 -6.27 -1.90 -12.71
N PHE A 115 -5.67 -3.06 -12.46
CA PHE A 115 -6.30 -4.36 -12.70
C PHE A 115 -7.56 -4.53 -11.82
N LEU A 116 -7.48 -4.20 -10.53
CA LEU A 116 -8.62 -4.29 -9.61
C LEU A 116 -9.81 -3.41 -10.01
N ASN A 117 -9.55 -2.21 -10.53
CA ASN A 117 -10.59 -1.23 -10.88
C ASN A 117 -11.57 -1.71 -11.97
N LYS A 118 -11.29 -2.81 -12.67
CA LYS A 118 -12.20 -3.37 -13.67
C LYS A 118 -13.51 -3.89 -13.06
N GLU A 119 -13.55 -4.18 -11.76
CA GLU A 119 -14.60 -4.97 -11.11
C GLU A 119 -15.01 -4.40 -9.73
N ASP A 120 -14.97 -3.08 -9.60
CA ASP A 120 -14.87 -2.35 -8.31
C ASP A 120 -16.17 -2.24 -7.47
N LYS A 121 -17.17 -3.11 -7.69
CA LYS A 121 -18.47 -2.98 -7.02
C LYS A 121 -18.62 -4.01 -5.90
N PRO A 122 -19.03 -3.60 -4.68
CA PRO A 122 -19.46 -4.55 -3.69
C PRO A 122 -20.71 -5.28 -4.20
N HIS A 123 -20.80 -6.57 -3.91
CA HIS A 123 -21.98 -7.38 -4.21
C HIS A 123 -23.13 -7.03 -3.29
N GLU A 124 -22.81 -6.87 -2.01
CA GLU A 124 -23.78 -6.63 -0.98
C GLU A 124 -23.36 -5.47 -0.05
N LYS A 125 -24.37 -4.91 0.62
CA LYS A 125 -24.13 -3.87 1.62
C LYS A 125 -23.47 -4.49 2.84
N GLY A 126 -22.17 -4.25 3.00
CA GLY A 126 -21.40 -4.76 4.13
C GLY A 126 -20.18 -5.56 3.72
N ASP A 127 -19.98 -5.80 2.42
CA ASP A 127 -18.79 -6.48 1.92
C ASP A 127 -17.52 -5.79 2.40
N PHE A 128 -16.59 -6.61 2.87
CA PHE A 128 -15.27 -6.16 3.25
C PHE A 128 -14.43 -5.99 1.98
N PRO A 129 -13.75 -4.85 1.81
CA PRO A 129 -12.94 -4.62 0.62
C PRO A 129 -11.73 -5.55 0.62
N LEU A 130 -11.47 -6.16 -0.54
CA LEU A 130 -10.26 -6.93 -0.80
C LEU A 130 -9.01 -6.07 -0.64
N VAL A 131 -9.07 -4.83 -1.15
CA VAL A 131 -7.98 -3.86 -1.03
C VAL A 131 -8.53 -2.51 -0.63
N THR A 132 -7.86 -1.85 0.32
CA THR A 132 -8.13 -0.45 0.67
C THR A 132 -6.86 0.36 0.54
N VAL A 133 -6.88 1.37 -0.32
CA VAL A 133 -5.82 2.38 -0.44
C VAL A 133 -6.25 3.63 0.32
N THR A 134 -5.39 4.12 1.20
CA THR A 134 -5.66 5.27 2.07
C THR A 134 -4.57 6.32 1.93
N TYR A 135 -4.97 7.58 1.84
CA TYR A 135 -4.09 8.75 1.89
C TYR A 135 -4.80 9.87 2.66
N LYS A 136 -4.25 10.29 3.80
CA LYS A 136 -4.88 11.24 4.72
C LYS A 136 -6.33 10.80 5.04
N LYS A 137 -7.33 11.59 4.64
CA LYS A 137 -8.77 11.30 4.80
C LYS A 137 -9.40 10.63 3.58
N GLN A 138 -8.67 10.50 2.48
CA GLN A 138 -9.15 9.85 1.25
C GLN A 138 -8.95 8.34 1.35
N ASN A 139 -9.91 7.58 0.82
CA ASN A 139 -9.76 6.14 0.63
C ASN A 139 -10.37 5.70 -0.70
N ARG A 140 -9.76 4.67 -1.28
CA ARG A 140 -10.27 3.91 -2.42
C ARG A 140 -10.38 2.45 -2.00
N LYS A 141 -11.51 1.82 -2.28
CA LYS A 141 -11.79 0.44 -1.93
C LYS A 141 -12.00 -0.37 -3.20
N PHE A 142 -11.45 -1.58 -3.20
CA PHE A 142 -11.58 -2.55 -4.27
C PHE A 142 -12.17 -3.82 -3.71
N TYR A 143 -13.06 -4.45 -4.47
CA TYR A 143 -13.83 -5.61 -4.08
C TYR A 143 -13.53 -6.79 -5.01
N ASP A 144 -13.82 -8.00 -4.55
CA ASP A 144 -13.80 -9.21 -5.36
C ASP A 144 -15.20 -9.60 -5.85
N ASP A 145 -15.23 -10.28 -7.00
CA ASP A 145 -16.42 -10.94 -7.56
C ASP A 145 -16.43 -12.44 -7.25
N GLY A 146 -16.57 -12.74 -5.95
CA GLY A 146 -16.58 -14.12 -5.48
C GLY A 146 -15.20 -14.79 -5.50
N LEU A 147 -15.20 -16.09 -5.18
CA LEU A 147 -13.97 -16.78 -4.79
C LEU A 147 -12.93 -16.90 -5.93
N GLN A 148 -13.39 -17.12 -7.16
CA GLN A 148 -12.48 -17.24 -8.32
C GLN A 148 -11.75 -15.92 -8.58
N ASP A 149 -12.48 -14.82 -8.63
CA ASP A 149 -11.89 -13.50 -8.86
C ASP A 149 -10.99 -13.08 -7.68
N LYS A 150 -11.41 -13.35 -6.43
CA LYS A 150 -10.58 -13.14 -5.25
C LYS A 150 -9.20 -13.79 -5.39
N PHE A 151 -9.16 -15.07 -5.76
CA PHE A 151 -7.89 -15.77 -5.95
C PHE A 151 -7.09 -15.20 -7.12
N MET A 152 -7.71 -14.86 -8.25
CA MET A 152 -7.01 -14.21 -9.37
C MET A 152 -6.37 -12.87 -8.97
N LYS A 153 -7.06 -12.07 -8.15
CA LYS A 153 -6.55 -10.81 -7.60
C LYS A 153 -5.42 -11.04 -6.60
N HIS A 154 -5.54 -12.04 -5.73
CA HIS A 154 -4.46 -12.44 -4.82
C HIS A 154 -3.21 -12.93 -5.56
N ASP A 155 -3.35 -13.76 -6.60
CA ASP A 155 -2.23 -14.24 -7.41
C ASP A 155 -1.49 -13.09 -8.10
N SER A 156 -2.23 -12.11 -8.62
CA SER A 156 -1.65 -10.89 -9.19
C SER A 156 -0.85 -10.09 -8.15
N LEU A 157 -1.39 -9.93 -6.92
CA LEU A 157 -0.68 -9.30 -5.81
C LEU A 157 0.57 -10.12 -5.41
N PHE A 158 0.50 -11.45 -5.41
CA PHE A 158 1.65 -12.30 -5.11
C PHE A 158 2.78 -12.11 -6.11
N ALA A 159 2.50 -11.95 -7.40
CA ALA A 159 3.51 -11.63 -8.39
C ALA A 159 4.18 -10.25 -8.11
N VAL A 160 3.40 -9.24 -7.73
CA VAL A 160 3.93 -7.91 -7.34
C VAL A 160 4.82 -8.02 -6.11
N LYS A 161 4.37 -8.74 -5.06
CA LYS A 161 5.14 -8.83 -3.82
C LYS A 161 6.41 -9.67 -3.99
N GLU A 162 6.41 -10.69 -4.82
CA GLU A 162 7.60 -11.50 -5.12
C GLU A 162 8.65 -10.71 -5.90
N ASN A 163 8.23 -9.80 -6.79
CA ASN A 163 9.12 -8.88 -7.48
C ASN A 163 9.83 -7.93 -6.51
N ILE A 164 9.14 -7.47 -5.47
CA ILE A 164 9.65 -6.49 -4.49
C ILE A 164 10.42 -7.19 -3.35
N TYR A 165 9.92 -8.32 -2.88
CA TYR A 165 10.41 -9.07 -1.72
C TYR A 165 10.57 -10.58 -2.05
N PRO A 166 11.47 -10.97 -2.97
CA PRO A 166 11.59 -12.36 -3.45
C PRO A 166 12.00 -13.38 -2.36
N LYS A 167 12.56 -12.88 -1.26
CA LYS A 167 13.04 -13.70 -0.14
C LYS A 167 12.13 -13.69 1.08
N ASP A 168 10.96 -13.07 1.00
CA ASP A 168 10.02 -13.06 2.12
C ASP A 168 9.46 -14.48 2.39
N PRO A 169 9.69 -15.05 3.59
CA PRO A 169 9.21 -16.38 3.93
C PRO A 169 7.79 -16.42 4.51
N PHE A 170 7.13 -15.28 4.77
CA PHE A 170 5.96 -15.24 5.67
C PHE A 170 4.80 -16.17 5.28
N PHE A 171 4.52 -16.29 3.99
CA PHE A 171 3.48 -17.19 3.47
C PHE A 171 4.04 -18.45 2.81
N LYS A 172 5.34 -18.73 2.94
CA LYS A 172 5.92 -19.96 2.38
C LYS A 172 5.48 -21.14 3.23
N GLN A 173 4.72 -22.04 2.63
CA GLN A 173 4.43 -23.33 3.24
C GLN A 173 5.67 -24.22 3.13
N GLU A 174 6.03 -24.87 4.24
CA GLU A 174 6.99 -25.97 4.19
C GLU A 174 6.42 -27.09 3.32
N ALA A 175 7.29 -27.80 2.59
CA ALA A 175 6.85 -28.94 1.82
C ALA A 175 6.19 -29.96 2.77
N PRO A 176 5.06 -30.57 2.38
CA PRO A 176 4.43 -31.59 3.23
C PRO A 176 5.44 -32.71 3.50
N PRO A 177 5.42 -33.29 4.72
CA PRO A 177 6.30 -34.40 5.03
C PRO A 177 6.07 -35.54 4.03
N PRO A 178 7.11 -36.29 3.65
CA PRO A 178 6.95 -37.43 2.76
C PRO A 178 5.94 -38.42 3.37
N PRO A 179 5.10 -39.07 2.54
CA PRO A 179 4.07 -39.97 3.04
C PRO A 179 4.69 -41.07 3.90
N THR A 180 4.19 -41.24 5.12
CA THR A 180 4.63 -42.28 6.04
C THR A 180 4.33 -43.65 5.41
N ILE A 181 5.37 -44.39 5.04
CA ILE A 181 5.22 -45.78 4.60
C ILE A 181 4.80 -46.59 5.84
N ILE A 182 3.50 -46.82 6.01
CA ILE A 182 2.99 -47.79 6.97
C ILE A 182 3.47 -49.16 6.48
N LYS A 183 4.60 -49.64 7.00
CA LYS A 183 4.98 -51.04 6.86
C LYS A 183 3.90 -51.84 7.59
N ASN A 184 2.97 -52.41 6.82
CA ASN A 184 2.06 -53.43 7.33
C ASN A 184 2.93 -54.50 8.02
N LYS A 185 2.88 -54.53 9.35
CA LYS A 185 3.41 -55.65 10.12
C LYS A 185 2.54 -56.86 9.74
N LYS A 186 3.00 -57.66 8.79
CA LYS A 186 2.61 -59.06 8.71
C LYS A 186 3.21 -59.74 9.94
N SER A 187 2.37 -59.98 10.95
CA SER A 187 2.29 -61.26 11.67
C SER A 187 1.18 -61.21 12.71
#